data_AF-A0A954ISS5-F1
#
_entry.id   AF-A0A954ISS5-F1
#
_cell.length_a   1.000
_cell.length_b   1.000
_cell.length_c   1.000
_cell.angle_alpha   90.00
_cell.angle_beta   90.00
_cell.angle_gamma   90.00
#
_symmetry.space_group_name_H-M   'P 1'
#
loop_
_entity.id
_entity.type
_entity.pdbx_description
1 polymer ?
#
loop_
_entity_poly.entity_id
_entity_poly.type
_entity_poly.pdbx_seq_one_letter_code
_entity_poly.pdbx_strand_id
1 'polypeptide(L)'
;MRYLPTKKTVRCLFAAEGYLELQLPERAIDELNRIEDAGELAPYANYLRGQALRNLERYDEAIDALQAAAETIPAPFNQQVWGDLSDCFRQEGLQELADVAELFAEDPWGGADRDLCGSDLEAYLSEFFSELPDEGALDRSTMFESED
;
A
#
# COMPACT_ATOMS: atom_id res chain seq x y z
N MET A 1 -7.64 18.45 15.68
CA MET A 1 -6.45 18.70 16.52
C MET A 1 -5.29 18.06 15.78
N ARG A 2 -4.33 18.83 15.24
CA ARG A 2 -3.18 18.26 14.52
C ARG A 2 -2.24 17.60 15.53
N TYR A 3 -2.08 16.29 15.47
CA TYR A 3 -1.15 15.55 16.32
C TYR A 3 0.23 15.57 15.66
N LEU A 4 1.19 16.20 16.32
CA LEU A 4 2.56 16.27 15.83
C LEU A 4 3.30 14.97 16.21
N PRO A 5 3.98 14.32 15.26
CA PRO A 5 4.69 13.08 15.53
C PRO A 5 5.77 13.30 16.60
N THR A 6 5.88 12.33 17.51
CA THR A 6 6.87 12.41 18.58
C THR A 6 8.27 12.15 18.04
N LYS A 7 9.31 12.64 18.73
CA LYS A 7 10.71 12.31 18.40
C LYS A 7 10.98 10.80 18.38
N LYS A 8 10.25 10.04 19.22
CA LYS A 8 10.32 8.57 19.27
C LYS A 8 9.78 7.97 17.97
N THR A 9 8.61 8.43 17.51
CA THR A 9 7.99 8.02 16.24
C THR A 9 8.94 8.20 15.08
N VAL A 10 9.48 9.41 14.91
CA VAL A 10 10.41 9.72 13.82
C VAL A 10 11.64 8.81 13.87
N ARG A 11 12.20 8.56 15.05
CA ARG A 11 13.35 7.66 15.22
C ARG A 11 13.02 6.21 14.84
N CYS A 12 11.84 5.70 15.22
CA CYS A 12 11.41 4.35 14.86
C CYS A 12 11.20 4.21 13.35
N LEU A 13 10.66 5.23 12.68
CA LEU A 13 10.49 5.24 11.22
C LEU A 13 11.84 5.18 10.49
N PHE A 14 12.79 6.04 10.86
CA PHE A 14 14.14 5.99 10.28
C PHE A 14 14.86 4.67 10.56
N ALA A 15 14.68 4.09 11.75
CA ALA A 15 15.25 2.79 12.07
C ALA A 15 14.63 1.68 11.20
N ALA A 16 13.30 1.69 11.02
CA ALA A 16 12.60 0.73 10.18
C ALA A 16 13.03 0.83 8.71
N GLU A 17 13.11 2.04 8.16
CA GLU A 17 13.63 2.29 6.82
C GLU A 17 15.06 1.75 6.66
N GLY A 18 15.97 2.09 7.58
CA GLY A 18 17.33 1.57 7.56
C GLY A 18 17.40 0.04 7.68
N TYR A 19 16.50 -0.59 8.42
CA TYR A 19 16.42 -2.05 8.46
C TYR A 19 15.93 -2.65 7.13
N LEU A 20 15.03 -1.98 6.42
CA LEU A 20 14.58 -2.41 5.09
C LEU A 20 15.70 -2.30 4.05
N GLU A 21 16.49 -1.22 4.07
CA GLU A 21 17.68 -1.07 3.23
C GLU A 21 18.70 -2.20 3.45
N LEU A 22 18.79 -2.70 4.69
CA LEU A 22 19.66 -3.81 5.07
C LEU A 22 19.03 -5.19 4.86
N GLN A 23 17.84 -5.26 4.26
CA GLN A 23 17.08 -6.51 4.05
C GLN A 23 16.80 -7.27 5.36
N LEU A 24 16.48 -6.53 6.42
CA LEU A 24 16.10 -7.07 7.74
C LEU A 24 14.63 -6.72 8.06
N PRO A 25 13.67 -7.24 7.29
CA PRO A 25 12.27 -6.80 7.37
C PRO A 25 11.59 -7.10 8.72
N GLU A 26 11.98 -8.17 9.44
CA GLU A 26 11.43 -8.48 10.76
C GLU A 26 11.77 -7.39 11.77
N ARG A 27 13.00 -6.88 11.72
CA ARG A 27 13.44 -5.79 12.60
C ARG A 27 12.76 -4.47 12.26
N ALA A 28 12.46 -4.25 10.98
CA ALA A 28 11.68 -3.10 10.56
C ALA A 28 10.26 -3.14 11.16
N ILE A 29 9.58 -4.29 11.08
CA ILE A 29 8.26 -4.51 11.71
C ILE A 29 8.33 -4.29 13.22
N ASP A 30 9.36 -4.81 13.90
CA ASP A 30 9.52 -4.63 15.34
C ASP A 30 9.63 -3.14 15.73
N GLU A 31 10.35 -2.32 14.97
CA GLU A 31 10.42 -0.88 15.21
C GLU A 31 9.10 -0.17 14.89
N LEU A 32 8.43 -0.55 13.80
CA LEU A 32 7.13 0.01 13.42
C LEU A 32 6.05 -0.31 14.46
N ASN A 33 6.09 -1.50 15.08
CA ASN A 33 5.18 -1.89 16.16
C ASN A 33 5.37 -1.12 17.47
N ARG A 34 6.50 -0.40 17.63
CA ARG A 34 6.73 0.48 18.78
C ARG A 34 6.11 1.87 18.62
N ILE A 35 5.56 2.16 17.44
CA ILE A 35 4.84 3.39 17.14
C ILE A 35 3.39 3.20 17.58
N GLU A 36 2.98 3.91 18.63
CA GLU A 36 1.60 3.87 19.13
C GLU A 36 0.67 4.77 18.29
N ASP A 37 1.17 5.93 17.86
CA ASP A 37 0.48 6.88 16.99
C ASP A 37 1.51 7.61 16.11
N ALA A 38 1.31 7.49 14.80
CA ALA A 38 2.16 8.10 13.77
C ALA A 38 1.67 9.49 13.36
N GLY A 39 0.43 9.88 13.72
CA GLY A 39 -0.18 11.14 13.34
C GLY A 39 -0.12 11.38 11.83
N GLU A 40 0.37 12.56 11.43
CA GLU A 40 0.53 12.93 10.01
C GLU A 40 1.53 12.04 9.25
N LEU A 41 2.36 11.24 9.95
CA LEU A 41 3.28 10.28 9.34
C LEU A 41 2.69 8.86 9.21
N ALA A 42 1.43 8.66 9.57
CA ALA A 42 0.76 7.35 9.43
C ALA A 42 0.86 6.77 8.00
N PRO A 43 0.70 7.55 6.91
CA PRO A 43 0.82 7.01 5.56
C PRO A 43 2.23 6.46 5.27
N TYR A 44 3.26 7.15 5.74
CA TYR A 44 4.65 6.69 5.59
C TYR A 44 4.95 5.48 6.49
N ALA A 45 4.40 5.42 7.69
CA ALA A 45 4.50 4.25 8.56
C ALA A 45 3.85 3.00 7.93
N ASN A 46 2.68 3.16 7.33
CA ASN A 46 1.95 2.12 6.60
C ASN A 46 2.73 1.67 5.36
N TYR A 47 3.32 2.61 4.62
CA TYR A 47 4.20 2.30 3.49
C TYR A 47 5.39 1.42 3.89
N LEU A 48 6.12 1.78 4.95
CA LEU A 48 7.25 0.98 5.45
C LEU A 48 6.78 -0.40 5.96
N ARG A 49 5.60 -0.47 6.59
CA ARG A 49 5.01 -1.74 7.04
C ARG A 49 4.68 -2.65 5.86
N GLY A 50 4.06 -2.10 4.82
CA GLY A 50 3.74 -2.81 3.59
C GLY A 50 4.99 -3.38 2.90
N GLN A 51 6.04 -2.57 2.73
CA GLN A 51 7.31 -3.05 2.18
C GLN A 51 7.94 -4.17 3.02
N ALA A 52 7.92 -4.02 4.35
CA ALA A 52 8.46 -5.03 5.23
C ALA A 52 7.69 -6.35 5.13
N LEU A 53 6.35 -6.30 5.08
CA LEU A 53 5.50 -7.47 4.92
C LEU A 53 5.66 -8.14 3.56
N ARG A 54 5.78 -7.34 2.48
CA ARG A 54 6.10 -7.85 1.14
C ARG A 54 7.42 -8.61 1.12
N ASN A 55 8.45 -8.06 1.75
CA ASN A 55 9.76 -8.73 1.87
C ASN A 55 9.72 -10.01 2.71
N LEU A 56 8.69 -10.17 3.55
CA LEU A 56 8.40 -11.38 4.32
C LEU A 56 7.43 -12.33 3.58
N GLU A 57 7.08 -12.05 2.34
CA GLU A 57 6.12 -12.80 1.52
C GLU A 57 4.70 -12.87 2.15
N ARG A 58 4.38 -11.91 3.02
CA ARG A 58 3.04 -11.74 3.63
C ARG A 58 2.26 -10.72 2.81
N TYR A 59 1.89 -11.11 1.60
CA TYR A 59 1.34 -10.19 0.61
C TYR A 59 -0.07 -9.70 0.96
N ASP A 60 -0.87 -10.52 1.62
CA ASP A 60 -2.19 -10.15 2.14
C ASP A 60 -2.13 -8.93 3.08
N GLU A 61 -1.34 -9.02 4.14
CA GLU A 61 -1.19 -7.90 5.09
C GLU A 61 -0.40 -6.73 4.48
N ALA A 62 0.47 -7.00 3.49
CA ALA A 62 1.19 -5.97 2.77
C ALA A 62 0.23 -5.11 1.93
N ILE A 63 -0.74 -5.73 1.26
CA ILE A 63 -1.76 -5.05 0.46
C ILE A 63 -2.54 -4.06 1.32
N ASP A 64 -3.07 -4.49 2.47
CA ASP A 64 -3.84 -3.62 3.38
C ASP A 64 -3.02 -2.39 3.81
N ALA A 65 -1.76 -2.60 4.18
CA ALA A 65 -0.87 -1.52 4.60
C ALA A 65 -0.50 -0.57 3.44
N LEU A 66 -0.24 -1.11 2.26
CA LEU A 66 0.09 -0.31 1.07
C LEU A 66 -1.12 0.47 0.55
N GLN A 67 -2.32 -0.10 0.58
CA GLN A 67 -3.56 0.57 0.19
C GLN A 67 -3.81 1.81 1.06
N ALA A 68 -3.76 1.65 2.39
CA ALA A 68 -3.93 2.77 3.32
C ALA A 68 -2.89 3.89 3.10
N ALA A 69 -1.67 3.52 2.67
CA ALA A 69 -0.65 4.49 2.31
C ALA A 69 -0.94 5.18 0.96
N ALA A 70 -1.35 4.41 -0.05
CA ALA A 70 -1.61 4.89 -1.41
C ALA A 70 -2.77 5.90 -1.48
N GLU A 71 -3.82 5.68 -0.69
CA GLU A 71 -4.97 6.59 -0.59
C GLU A 71 -4.64 7.95 0.06
N THR A 72 -3.64 7.97 0.94
CA THR A 72 -3.31 9.19 1.70
C THR A 72 -2.13 9.95 1.13
N ILE A 73 -1.18 9.26 0.49
CA ILE A 73 -0.01 9.90 -0.10
C ILE A 73 -0.42 10.54 -1.45
N PRO A 74 -0.23 11.85 -1.62
CA PRO A 74 -0.61 12.51 -2.87
C PRO A 74 0.37 12.16 -3.99
N ALA A 75 -0.14 12.12 -5.23
CA ALA A 75 0.69 12.07 -6.42
C ALA A 75 1.64 13.29 -6.47
N PRO A 76 2.89 13.11 -6.94
CA PRO A 76 3.47 11.90 -7.52
C PRO A 76 4.21 11.01 -6.48
N PHE A 77 4.08 11.32 -5.18
CA PHE A 77 4.87 10.64 -4.14
C PHE A 77 4.36 9.23 -3.83
N ASN A 78 3.14 8.89 -4.23
CA ASN A 78 2.55 7.55 -4.08
C ASN A 78 2.98 6.57 -5.18
N GLN A 79 3.76 7.01 -6.18
CA GLN A 79 4.19 6.19 -7.31
C GLN A 79 4.82 4.86 -6.87
N GLN A 80 5.74 4.94 -5.90
CA GLN A 80 6.42 3.75 -5.37
C GLN A 80 5.45 2.83 -4.61
N VAL A 81 4.46 3.40 -3.92
CA VAL A 81 3.45 2.63 -3.18
C VAL A 81 2.60 1.81 -4.15
N TRP A 82 2.18 2.42 -5.26
CA TRP A 82 1.43 1.74 -6.32
C TRP A 82 2.24 0.63 -7.00
N GLY A 83 3.53 0.86 -7.24
CA GLY A 83 4.42 -0.19 -7.76
C GLY A 83 4.55 -1.36 -6.79
N ASP A 84 4.79 -1.06 -5.51
CA ASP A 84 4.91 -2.09 -4.46
C ASP A 84 3.59 -2.88 -4.30
N LEU A 85 2.44 -2.23 -4.51
CA LEU A 85 1.10 -2.81 -4.42
C LEU A 85 0.79 -3.68 -5.65
N SER A 86 1.19 -3.24 -6.85
CA SER A 86 1.15 -4.04 -8.07
C SER A 86 1.93 -5.35 -7.91
N ASP A 87 3.15 -5.27 -7.38
CA ASP A 87 3.97 -6.45 -7.11
C ASP A 87 3.29 -7.42 -6.15
N CYS A 88 2.63 -6.91 -5.09
CA CYS A 88 1.89 -7.75 -4.16
C CYS A 88 0.70 -8.45 -4.84
N PHE A 89 -0.06 -7.74 -5.68
CA PHE A 89 -1.17 -8.32 -6.42
C PHE A 89 -0.74 -9.41 -7.40
N ARG A 90 0.41 -9.26 -8.07
CA ARG A 90 0.96 -10.31 -8.93
C ARG A 90 1.23 -11.60 -8.16
N GLN A 91 1.71 -11.49 -6.92
CA GLN A 91 2.04 -12.65 -6.09
C GLN A 91 0.79 -13.36 -5.56
N GLU A 92 -0.28 -12.62 -5.25
CA GLU A 92 -1.58 -13.21 -4.89
C GLU A 92 -2.38 -13.72 -6.11
N GLY A 93 -1.90 -13.48 -7.34
CA GLY A 93 -2.56 -13.93 -8.57
C GLY A 93 -3.67 -13.02 -9.08
N LEU A 94 -3.76 -11.79 -8.56
CA LEU A 94 -4.75 -10.77 -8.92
C LEU A 94 -4.21 -9.92 -10.08
N GLN A 95 -4.07 -10.52 -11.26
CA GLN A 95 -3.34 -9.93 -12.38
C GLN A 95 -3.97 -8.62 -12.89
N GLU A 96 -5.29 -8.55 -12.96
CA GLU A 96 -6.01 -7.35 -13.40
C GLU A 96 -5.73 -6.17 -12.46
N LEU A 97 -5.68 -6.43 -11.16
CA LEU A 97 -5.37 -5.41 -10.15
C LEU A 97 -3.93 -4.93 -10.26
N ALA A 98 -3.00 -5.86 -10.50
CA ALA A 98 -1.60 -5.54 -10.66
C ALA A 98 -1.39 -4.57 -11.83
N ASP A 99 -2.04 -4.83 -12.97
CA ASP A 99 -1.89 -4.00 -14.16
C ASP A 99 -2.49 -2.60 -13.96
N VAL A 100 -3.62 -2.50 -13.24
CA VAL A 100 -4.19 -1.21 -12.84
C VAL A 100 -3.23 -0.45 -11.90
N ALA A 101 -2.71 -1.10 -10.87
CA ALA A 101 -1.77 -0.49 -9.94
C ALA A 101 -0.46 -0.04 -10.62
N GLU A 102 0.05 -0.81 -11.58
CA GLU A 102 1.24 -0.46 -12.37
C GLU A 102 0.99 0.80 -13.21
N LEU A 103 -0.20 0.96 -13.79
CA LEU A 103 -0.56 2.17 -14.53
C LEU A 103 -0.47 3.44 -13.66
N PHE A 104 -0.93 3.38 -12.40
CA PHE A 104 -0.79 4.50 -11.46
C PHE A 104 0.66 4.76 -11.04
N ALA A 105 1.49 3.71 -11.01
CA ALA A 105 2.91 3.82 -10.77
C ALA A 105 3.68 4.38 -11.98
N GLU A 106 3.21 4.20 -13.21
CA GLU A 106 3.89 4.77 -14.39
C GLU A 106 3.43 6.21 -14.67
N ASP A 107 2.15 6.48 -14.45
CA ASP A 107 1.52 7.75 -14.71
C ASP A 107 0.70 8.24 -13.51
N PRO A 108 1.35 8.81 -12.48
CA PRO A 108 0.70 9.27 -11.26
C PRO A 108 -0.34 10.38 -11.48
N TRP A 109 -0.35 11.00 -12.67
CA TRP A 109 -1.27 12.07 -13.04
C TRP A 109 -2.33 11.62 -14.04
N GLY A 110 -2.41 10.31 -14.36
CA GLY A 110 -3.45 9.74 -15.22
C GLY A 110 -3.41 10.26 -16.66
N GLY A 111 -2.22 10.56 -17.18
CA GLY A 111 -2.03 11.08 -18.52
C GLY A 111 -2.46 12.52 -18.56
N ALA A 112 -1.49 13.45 -18.59
CA ALA A 112 -1.73 14.89 -18.75
C ALA A 112 -2.43 15.30 -20.06
N ASP A 113 -3.07 14.35 -20.78
CA ASP A 113 -3.74 14.53 -22.07
C ASP A 113 -5.01 13.65 -22.25
N ARG A 114 -5.65 13.15 -21.17
CA ARG A 114 -7.04 12.65 -21.25
C ARG A 114 -7.91 13.53 -20.38
N ASP A 115 -9.04 13.97 -20.94
CA ASP A 115 -10.11 14.76 -20.31
C ASP A 115 -10.78 14.11 -19.07
N LEU A 116 -10.12 13.15 -18.40
CA LEU A 116 -10.52 12.62 -17.10
C LEU A 116 -9.98 13.56 -16.03
N CYS A 117 -10.88 14.32 -15.41
CA CYS A 117 -10.51 15.11 -14.26
C CYS A 117 -9.99 14.14 -13.18
N GLY A 118 -8.90 14.45 -12.48
CA GLY A 118 -8.29 13.55 -11.48
C GLY A 118 -9.28 13.00 -10.43
N SER A 119 -10.45 13.63 -10.29
CA SER A 119 -11.59 13.15 -9.50
C SER A 119 -12.20 11.82 -9.98
N ASP A 120 -12.14 11.52 -11.27
CA ASP A 120 -12.84 10.38 -11.86
C ASP A 120 -12.09 9.06 -11.62
N LEU A 121 -10.75 9.11 -11.57
CA LEU A 121 -9.92 7.96 -11.20
C LEU A 121 -9.92 7.71 -9.69
N GLU A 122 -9.90 8.75 -8.86
CA GLU A 122 -10.07 8.61 -7.41
C GLU A 122 -11.44 8.02 -7.04
N ALA A 123 -12.50 8.44 -7.74
CA ALA A 123 -13.84 7.87 -7.55
C ALA A 123 -13.92 6.41 -8.02
N TYR A 124 -13.37 6.10 -9.20
CA TYR A 124 -13.33 4.73 -9.72
C TYR A 124 -12.56 3.80 -8.78
N LEU A 125 -11.44 4.25 -8.22
CA LEU A 125 -10.66 3.48 -7.26
C LEU A 125 -11.37 3.37 -5.91
N SER A 126 -11.98 4.44 -5.40
CA SER A 126 -12.76 4.36 -4.15
C SER A 126 -13.95 3.41 -4.29
N GLU A 127 -14.60 3.37 -5.46
CA GLU A 127 -15.63 2.36 -5.76
C GLU A 127 -15.00 0.97 -5.85
N PHE A 128 -13.90 0.82 -6.57
CA PHE A 128 -13.22 -0.45 -6.77
C PHE A 128 -12.67 -1.06 -5.45
N PHE A 129 -12.00 -0.28 -4.61
CA PHE A 129 -11.54 -0.70 -3.28
C PHE A 129 -12.69 -0.90 -2.28
N SER A 130 -13.80 -0.17 -2.42
CA SER A 130 -15.03 -0.43 -1.66
C SER A 130 -15.77 -1.69 -2.12
N GLU A 131 -15.54 -2.14 -3.35
CA GLU A 131 -16.05 -3.42 -3.88
C GLU A 131 -15.12 -4.59 -3.55
N LEU A 132 -13.87 -4.33 -3.15
CA LEU A 132 -13.04 -5.35 -2.54
C LEU A 132 -13.66 -5.73 -1.19
N PRO A 133 -13.79 -7.02 -0.88
CA PRO A 133 -14.39 -7.46 0.37
C PRO A 133 -13.59 -6.88 1.55
N ASP A 134 -14.29 -6.14 2.40
CA ASP A 134 -13.79 -5.42 3.59
C ASP A 134 -13.33 -6.37 4.74
N GLU A 135 -13.02 -7.62 4.41
CA GLU A 135 -12.88 -8.69 5.39
C GLU A 135 -11.50 -9.32 5.33
N GLY A 136 -10.81 -9.28 6.48
CA GLY A 136 -9.66 -10.13 6.83
C GLY A 136 -10.02 -11.63 6.88
N ALA A 137 -10.64 -12.12 5.82
CA ALA A 137 -11.03 -13.48 5.56
C ALA A 137 -11.09 -13.66 4.05
N LEU A 138 -9.93 -13.87 3.43
CA LEU A 138 -9.86 -14.64 2.19
C LEU A 138 -10.44 -16.04 2.48
N ASP A 139 -11.76 -16.18 2.44
CA ASP A 139 -12.40 -17.49 2.23
C ASP A 139 -12.12 -17.88 0.78
N ARG A 140 -10.97 -18.54 0.61
CA ARG A 140 -10.38 -19.00 -0.66
C ARG A 140 -11.17 -20.15 -1.29
N SER A 141 -12.50 -20.16 -1.23
CA SER A 141 -13.28 -21.32 -1.64
C SER A 141 -14.27 -21.09 -2.79
N THR A 142 -14.40 -19.90 -3.39
CA THR A 142 -15.39 -19.69 -4.47
C THR A 142 -14.94 -18.93 -5.71
N MET A 143 -13.65 -18.66 -5.94
CA MET A 143 -13.21 -17.98 -7.18
C MET A 143 -12.50 -18.89 -8.20
N PHE A 144 -12.73 -20.21 -8.11
CA PHE A 144 -12.31 -21.17 -9.14
C PHE A 144 -13.45 -22.18 -9.42
N GLU A 145 -14.47 -21.73 -10.14
CA GLU A 145 -15.22 -22.61 -11.05
C GLU A 145 -14.88 -22.12 -12.46
N SER A 146 -13.72 -22.52 -12.98
CA SER A 146 -13.56 -23.58 -13.98
C SER A 146 -14.27 -23.30 -15.32
N GLU A 147 -13.43 -23.04 -16.33
CA GLU A 147 -13.72 -23.28 -17.74
C GLU A 147 -14.42 -24.62 -17.97
N ASP A 148 -15.56 -24.60 -18.67
CA ASP A 148 -15.87 -25.38 -19.90
C ASP A 148 -17.19 -24.90 -20.53
#